data_AF-A0A9W4X5M9-F1
#
_entry.id   AF-A0A9W4X5M9-F1
#
_cell.length_a   1.000
_cell.length_b   1.000
_cell.length_c   1.000
_cell.angle_alpha   90.00
_cell.angle_beta   90.00
_cell.angle_gamma   90.00
#
_symmetry.space_group_name_H-M   'P 1'
#
loop_
_entity.id
_entity.type
_entity.pdbx_description
1 polymer ?
#
loop_
_entity_poly.entity_id
_entity_poly.type
_entity_poly.pdbx_seq_one_letter_code
_entity_poly.pdbx_strand_id
1 'polypeptide(L)'
;PEEMQLSMFKTKLVRILSNTLGGISKFGIEHISAFPLQGYHTEKKPYIRVRTWNHYDRNNALKAIRAVGMCTASDDLNCQYYYRKVAREERLSLSSWAILSNYLYEHIQGGTDLFRVSMNNYNPISDNEYNNSLFSSALSRDRTLVLTWDIETYSS
;
A
#
# COMPACT_ATOMS: atom_id res chain seq x y z
N PRO A 1 9.56 -31.93 -0.37
CA PRO A 1 10.19 -30.67 0.07
C PRO A 1 10.82 -30.88 1.44
N GLU A 2 12.15 -30.75 1.54
CA GLU A 2 12.83 -30.80 2.84
C GLU A 2 12.24 -29.73 3.76
N GLU A 3 11.79 -30.15 4.93
CA GLU A 3 11.25 -29.27 5.96
C GLU A 3 12.41 -28.48 6.57
N MET A 4 12.83 -27.42 5.86
CA MET A 4 13.90 -26.56 6.33
C MET A 4 13.47 -25.90 7.64
N GLN A 5 14.25 -26.08 8.70
CA GLN A 5 13.99 -25.46 9.99
C GLN A 5 13.81 -23.94 9.83
N LEU A 6 12.84 -23.38 10.57
CA LEU A 6 12.49 -21.95 10.49
C LEU A 6 13.70 -21.02 10.73
N SER A 7 14.63 -21.44 11.58
CA SER A 7 15.90 -20.74 11.84
C SER A 7 16.77 -20.66 10.58
N MET A 8 16.95 -21.77 9.86
CA MET A 8 17.70 -21.82 8.61
C MET A 8 17.02 -20.99 7.52
N PHE A 9 15.68 -21.07 7.42
CA PHE A 9 14.90 -20.23 6.49
C PHE A 9 15.16 -18.75 6.75
N LYS A 10 15.06 -18.31 8.02
CA LYS A 10 15.27 -16.91 8.41
C LYS A 10 16.68 -16.44 8.10
N THR A 11 17.71 -17.22 8.42
CA THR A 11 19.10 -16.87 8.10
C THR A 11 19.33 -16.74 6.59
N LYS A 12 18.77 -17.67 5.80
CA LYS A 12 18.84 -17.61 4.33
C LYS A 12 18.12 -16.36 3.79
N LEU A 13 16.93 -16.05 4.29
CA LEU A 13 16.15 -14.87 3.94
C LEU A 13 16.93 -13.58 4.23
N VAL A 14 17.43 -13.42 5.47
CA VAL A 14 18.20 -12.24 5.88
C VAL A 14 19.42 -12.03 5.00
N ARG A 15 20.16 -13.11 4.68
CA ARG A 15 21.34 -13.04 3.81
C ARG A 15 21.01 -12.55 2.40
N ILE A 16 19.92 -13.04 1.80
CA ILE A 16 19.52 -12.60 0.46
C ILE A 16 19.13 -11.12 0.48
N LEU A 17 18.32 -10.72 1.46
CA LEU A 17 17.86 -9.34 1.60
C LEU A 17 19.00 -8.37 1.90
N SER A 18 19.93 -8.71 2.79
CA SER A 18 21.07 -7.87 3.12
C SER A 18 21.98 -7.64 1.90
N ASN A 19 22.21 -8.69 1.11
CA ASN A 19 23.01 -8.59 -0.11
C ASN A 19 22.31 -7.75 -1.18
N THR A 20 20.98 -7.86 -1.28
CA THR A 20 20.18 -7.14 -2.29
C THR A 20 20.02 -5.67 -1.94
N LEU A 21 19.81 -5.34 -0.66
CA LEU A 21 19.47 -3.98 -0.21
C LEU A 21 20.68 -3.20 0.33
N GLY A 22 21.85 -3.84 0.45
CA GLY A 22 23.07 -3.20 0.93
C GLY A 22 23.15 -3.06 2.45
N GLY A 23 22.55 -4.00 3.19
CA GLY A 23 22.70 -4.08 4.66
C GLY A 23 21.43 -4.50 5.40
N ILE A 24 21.60 -4.89 6.67
CA ILE A 24 20.51 -5.37 7.54
C ILE A 24 19.62 -4.21 8.02
N SER A 25 20.16 -2.99 8.12
CA SER A 25 19.40 -1.79 8.53
C SER A 25 18.37 -1.33 7.51
N LYS A 26 18.39 -1.88 6.29
CA LYS A 26 17.51 -1.47 5.17
C LYS A 26 16.13 -2.12 5.20
N PHE A 27 15.92 -3.09 6.09
CA PHE A 27 14.65 -3.79 6.22
C PHE A 27 14.36 -4.20 7.67
N GLY A 28 13.07 -4.26 8.00
CA GLY A 28 12.57 -4.83 9.23
C GLY A 28 11.99 -6.23 8.99
N ILE A 29 12.11 -7.11 9.97
CA ILE A 29 11.48 -8.44 9.96
C ILE A 29 10.52 -8.55 11.13
N GLU A 30 9.29 -8.96 10.84
CA GLU A 30 8.25 -9.24 11.82
C GLU A 30 7.71 -10.66 11.61
N HIS A 31 7.47 -11.37 12.71
CA HIS A 31 6.79 -12.67 12.69
C HIS A 31 5.30 -12.45 12.92
N ILE A 32 4.47 -12.89 11.98
CA ILE A 32 3.01 -12.73 12.06
C ILE A 32 2.32 -14.07 11.89
N SER A 33 1.06 -14.15 12.33
CA SER A 33 0.18 -15.28 12.04
C SER A 33 -1.03 -14.77 11.26
N ALA A 34 -1.28 -15.34 10.08
CA ALA A 34 -2.32 -14.89 9.16
C ALA A 34 -2.99 -16.06 8.43
N PHE A 35 -4.18 -15.84 7.90
CA PHE A 35 -4.82 -16.84 7.05
C PHE A 35 -4.17 -16.86 5.66
N PRO A 36 -3.84 -18.03 5.09
CA PRO A 36 -3.35 -18.11 3.73
C PRO A 36 -4.36 -17.58 2.72
N LEU A 37 -3.88 -16.88 1.70
CA LEU A 37 -4.71 -16.44 0.57
C LEU A 37 -5.17 -17.59 -0.31
N GLN A 38 -4.41 -18.70 -0.34
CA GLN A 38 -4.70 -19.87 -1.16
C GLN A 38 -5.26 -21.02 -0.33
N GLY A 39 -6.46 -21.47 -0.73
CA GLY A 39 -7.20 -22.52 -0.04
C GLY A 39 -7.91 -22.01 1.21
N TYR A 40 -8.91 -22.77 1.64
CA TYR A 40 -9.58 -22.52 2.91
C TYR A 40 -8.77 -23.15 4.05
N HIS A 41 -8.50 -22.37 5.10
CA HIS A 41 -7.84 -22.85 6.31
C HIS A 41 -8.61 -22.30 7.52
N THR A 42 -8.91 -23.17 8.48
CA THR A 42 -9.57 -22.81 9.74
C THR A 42 -8.62 -22.12 10.72
N GLU A 43 -7.32 -22.34 10.57
CA GLU A 43 -6.27 -21.83 11.44
C GLU A 43 -5.32 -20.88 10.69
N LYS A 44 -4.76 -19.92 11.44
CA LYS A 44 -3.74 -19.01 10.93
C LYS A 44 -2.40 -19.74 10.83
N LYS A 45 -1.65 -19.45 9.77
CA LYS A 45 -0.30 -19.98 9.54
C LYS A 45 0.76 -18.93 9.86
N PRO A 46 1.96 -19.35 10.28
CA PRO A 46 3.06 -18.42 10.51
C PRO A 46 3.58 -17.85 9.19
N TYR A 47 3.82 -16.54 9.17
CA TYR A 47 4.43 -15.81 8.07
C TYR A 47 5.55 -14.91 8.59
N ILE A 48 6.50 -14.61 7.71
CA ILE A 48 7.50 -13.57 7.94
C ILE A 48 7.13 -12.36 7.08
N ARG A 49 6.86 -11.23 7.75
CA ARG A 49 6.64 -9.94 7.10
C ARG A 49 7.97 -9.20 7.03
N VAL A 50 8.33 -8.76 5.84
CA VAL A 50 9.51 -7.92 5.58
C VAL A 50 9.03 -6.51 5.27
N ARG A 51 9.50 -5.52 6.04
CA ARG A 51 9.27 -4.09 5.79
C ARG A 51 10.53 -3.48 5.19
N THR A 52 10.40 -2.60 4.21
CA THR A 52 11.50 -1.82 3.62
C THR A 52 11.21 -0.33 3.77
N TRP A 53 12.24 0.51 3.63
CA TRP A 53 12.10 1.96 3.76
C TRP A 53 11.34 2.62 2.60
N ASN A 54 11.44 2.06 1.40
CA ASN A 54 10.78 2.58 0.21
C ASN A 54 10.28 1.45 -0.70
N HIS A 55 9.49 1.82 -1.69
CA HIS A 55 8.83 0.89 -2.62
C HIS A 55 9.80 0.29 -3.65
N TYR A 56 10.91 0.97 -3.97
CA TYR A 56 11.95 0.43 -4.86
C TYR A 56 12.68 -0.74 -4.19
N ASP A 57 13.12 -0.55 -2.94
CA ASP A 57 13.75 -1.59 -2.12
C ASP A 57 12.81 -2.78 -1.93
N ARG A 58 11.51 -2.53 -1.70
CA ARG A 58 10.50 -3.58 -1.64
C ARG A 58 10.49 -4.42 -2.93
N ASN A 59 10.46 -3.77 -4.08
CA ASN A 59 10.42 -4.44 -5.38
C ASN A 59 11.70 -5.25 -5.64
N ASN A 60 12.86 -4.69 -5.34
CA ASN A 60 14.16 -5.36 -5.49
C ASN A 60 14.26 -6.59 -4.59
N ALA A 61 13.86 -6.46 -3.31
CA ALA A 61 13.76 -7.57 -2.38
C ALA A 61 12.82 -8.66 -2.89
N LEU A 62 11.62 -8.31 -3.35
CA LEU A 62 10.64 -9.26 -3.87
C LEU A 62 11.17 -10.04 -5.08
N LYS A 63 11.84 -9.35 -6.01
CA LYS A 63 12.48 -9.98 -7.18
C LYS A 63 13.60 -10.94 -6.77
N ALA A 64 14.46 -10.55 -5.84
CA ALA A 64 15.56 -11.38 -5.37
C ALA A 64 15.07 -12.67 -4.68
N ILE A 65 14.03 -12.56 -3.85
CA ILE A 65 13.43 -13.72 -3.17
C ILE A 65 12.79 -14.70 -4.16
N ARG A 66 12.08 -14.19 -5.17
CA ARG A 66 11.50 -15.05 -6.20
C ARG A 66 12.56 -15.70 -7.10
N ALA A 67 13.64 -14.99 -7.41
CA ALA A 67 14.73 -15.51 -8.23
C ALA A 67 15.40 -16.76 -7.60
N VAL A 68 15.39 -16.87 -6.26
CA VAL A 68 15.91 -18.06 -5.56
C VAL A 68 14.85 -19.15 -5.32
N GLY A 69 13.66 -19.03 -5.92
CA GLY A 69 12.58 -20.01 -5.83
C GLY A 69 11.81 -20.00 -4.51
N MET A 70 11.92 -18.96 -3.68
CA MET A 70 11.11 -18.85 -2.46
C MET A 70 9.70 -18.35 -2.78
N CYS A 71 8.71 -18.97 -2.14
CA CYS A 71 7.31 -18.57 -2.27
C CYS A 71 7.03 -17.30 -1.44
N THR A 72 6.29 -16.38 -2.04
CA THR A 72 5.86 -15.13 -1.42
C THR A 72 4.32 -15.10 -1.35
N ALA A 73 3.76 -14.57 -0.27
CA ALA A 73 2.31 -14.63 -0.04
C ALA A 73 1.58 -13.35 -0.43
N SER A 74 2.28 -12.21 -0.44
CA SER A 74 1.70 -10.89 -0.64
C SER A 74 2.45 -10.17 -1.76
N ASP A 75 2.09 -10.52 -3.00
CA ASP A 75 2.85 -10.16 -4.18
C ASP A 75 2.26 -8.93 -4.86
N ASP A 76 3.08 -7.90 -4.99
CA ASP A 76 2.84 -6.84 -5.97
C ASP A 76 4.18 -6.57 -6.65
N LEU A 77 4.34 -7.21 -7.81
CA LEU A 77 5.55 -7.13 -8.63
C LEU A 77 5.64 -5.82 -9.41
N ASN A 78 4.59 -5.00 -9.37
CA ASN A 78 4.59 -3.71 -10.02
C ASN A 78 4.99 -2.63 -9.00
N CYS A 79 6.15 -2.01 -9.20
CA CYS A 79 6.57 -0.88 -8.38
C CYS A 79 5.76 0.40 -8.63
N GLN A 80 5.12 0.54 -9.80
CA GLN A 80 4.39 1.75 -10.21
C GLN A 80 3.09 1.95 -9.43
N TYR A 81 2.44 0.86 -9.01
CA TYR A 81 1.14 0.92 -8.33
C TYR A 81 1.22 0.62 -6.83
N TYR A 82 2.34 0.96 -6.19
CA TYR A 82 2.57 0.73 -4.76
C TYR A 82 1.45 1.29 -3.87
N TYR A 83 0.80 2.39 -4.26
CA TYR A 83 -0.32 2.96 -3.52
C TYR A 83 -1.49 1.96 -3.34
N ARG A 84 -1.72 1.06 -4.30
CA ARG A 84 -2.76 0.01 -4.18
C ARG A 84 -2.40 -0.99 -3.10
N LYS A 85 -1.11 -1.33 -2.99
CA LYS A 85 -0.61 -2.24 -1.96
C LYS A 85 -0.80 -1.63 -0.57
N VAL A 86 -0.42 -0.36 -0.41
CA VAL A 86 -0.62 0.39 0.83
C VAL A 86 -2.10 0.44 1.16
N ALA A 87 -2.95 0.92 0.24
CA ALA A 87 -4.39 1.05 0.48
C ALA A 87 -5.05 -0.27 0.91
N ARG A 88 -4.63 -1.42 0.36
CA ARG A 88 -5.16 -2.73 0.78
C ARG A 88 -4.71 -3.17 2.16
N GLU A 89 -3.42 -3.07 2.47
CA GLU A 89 -2.90 -3.46 3.80
C GLU A 89 -3.49 -2.58 4.90
N GLU A 90 -3.67 -1.32 4.57
CA GLU A 90 -4.05 -0.26 5.50
C GLU A 90 -5.56 0.04 5.47
N ARG A 91 -6.31 -0.70 4.63
CA ARG A 91 -7.77 -0.58 4.45
C ARG A 91 -8.23 0.86 4.13
N LEU A 92 -7.40 1.59 3.37
CA LEU A 92 -7.72 2.92 2.91
C LEU A 92 -8.68 2.85 1.72
N SER A 93 -9.76 3.63 1.77
CA SER A 93 -10.59 3.83 0.59
C SER A 93 -9.87 4.73 -0.41
N LEU A 94 -9.95 4.38 -1.70
CA LEU A 94 -9.38 5.18 -2.78
C LEU A 94 -10.37 6.19 -3.38
N SER A 95 -11.67 6.00 -3.15
CA SER A 95 -12.73 6.77 -3.82
C SER A 95 -13.89 7.12 -2.89
N SER A 96 -13.69 7.03 -1.57
CA SER A 96 -14.69 7.44 -0.58
C SER A 96 -14.28 8.74 0.10
N TRP A 97 -15.25 9.41 0.69
CA TRP A 97 -14.97 10.56 1.56
C TRP A 97 -14.23 10.13 2.83
N ALA A 98 -13.36 11.02 3.32
CA ALA A 98 -12.58 10.78 4.52
C ALA A 98 -12.46 12.06 5.36
N ILE A 99 -12.36 11.88 6.68
CA ILE A 99 -12.07 12.92 7.65
C ILE A 99 -10.57 12.87 7.95
N LEU A 100 -9.93 14.02 7.80
CA LEU A 100 -8.53 14.22 8.15
C LEU A 100 -8.45 14.85 9.54
N SER A 101 -7.61 14.32 10.41
CA SER A 101 -7.27 14.92 11.69
C SER A 101 -5.75 15.14 11.80
N ASN A 102 -5.31 16.00 12.73
CA ASN A 102 -3.89 16.22 13.05
C ASN A 102 -2.98 16.35 11.81
N TYR A 103 -3.43 17.11 10.81
CA TYR A 103 -2.72 17.31 9.56
C TYR A 103 -1.85 18.56 9.64
N LEU A 104 -0.78 18.59 8.84
CA LEU A 104 -0.08 19.82 8.49
C LEU A 104 -0.76 20.43 7.27
N TYR A 105 -0.93 21.75 7.30
CA TYR A 105 -1.60 22.50 6.25
C TYR A 105 -0.67 23.58 5.70
N GLU A 106 -0.64 23.70 4.38
CA GLU A 106 0.10 24.72 3.65
C GLU A 106 -0.77 25.20 2.48
N HIS A 107 -0.90 26.52 2.33
CA HIS A 107 -1.57 27.10 1.18
C HIS A 107 -0.53 27.43 0.10
N ILE A 108 -0.63 26.78 -1.06
CA ILE A 108 0.32 26.94 -2.17
C ILE A 108 -0.20 28.02 -3.13
N GLN A 109 0.73 28.80 -3.70
CA GLN A 109 0.40 29.76 -4.77
C GLN A 109 -0.37 29.07 -5.91
N GLY A 110 -1.46 29.70 -6.36
CA GLY A 110 -2.38 29.11 -7.34
C GLY A 110 -3.67 28.54 -6.73
N GLY A 111 -3.96 28.83 -5.45
CA GLY A 111 -5.23 28.46 -4.81
C GLY A 111 -5.35 26.98 -4.48
N THR A 112 -4.22 26.29 -4.31
CA THR A 112 -4.18 24.87 -3.98
C THR A 112 -3.88 24.66 -2.50
N ASP A 113 -4.76 23.94 -1.81
CA ASP A 113 -4.56 23.58 -0.42
C ASP A 113 -3.80 22.25 -0.32
N LEU A 114 -2.64 22.26 0.35
CA LEU A 114 -1.84 21.07 0.60
C LEU A 114 -2.02 20.60 2.05
N PHE A 115 -2.49 19.37 2.19
CA PHE A 115 -2.61 18.67 3.47
C PHE A 115 -1.61 17.52 3.52
N ARG A 116 -0.77 17.49 4.56
CA ARG A 116 0.09 16.34 4.88
C ARG A 116 -0.45 15.66 6.12
N VAL A 117 -0.87 14.42 5.98
CA VAL A 117 -1.56 13.66 7.03
C VAL A 117 -0.85 12.33 7.26
N SER A 118 -0.68 11.97 8.54
CA SER A 118 -0.28 10.61 8.89
C SER A 118 -1.43 9.66 8.57
N MET A 119 -1.11 8.47 8.10
CA MET A 119 -2.12 7.50 7.72
C MET A 119 -3.11 7.17 8.86
N ASN A 120 -2.63 7.15 10.11
CA ASN A 120 -3.47 6.90 11.29
C ASN A 120 -4.52 8.00 11.55
N ASN A 121 -4.36 9.16 10.90
CA ASN A 121 -5.28 10.29 11.03
C ASN A 121 -6.15 10.48 9.77
N TYR A 122 -6.11 9.53 8.83
CA TYR A 122 -6.99 9.45 7.68
C TYR A 122 -8.08 8.42 7.97
N ASN A 123 -9.33 8.88 8.14
CA ASN A 123 -10.43 8.00 8.50
C ASN A 123 -11.54 8.07 7.44
N PRO A 124 -11.97 6.94 6.85
CA PRO A 124 -13.11 6.96 5.95
C PRO A 124 -14.36 7.43 6.72
N ILE A 125 -15.19 8.25 6.06
CA ILE A 125 -16.49 8.64 6.63
C ILE A 125 -17.36 7.40 6.77
N SER A 126 -17.98 7.24 7.93
CA SER A 126 -18.93 6.16 8.16
C SER A 126 -20.26 6.44 7.46
N ASP A 127 -21.00 5.39 7.07
CA ASP A 127 -22.29 5.53 6.37
C ASP A 127 -23.29 6.42 7.13
N ASN A 128 -23.25 6.40 8.47
CA ASN A 128 -24.11 7.22 9.32
C ASN A 128 -23.76 8.71 9.26
N GLU A 129 -22.49 9.05 9.07
CA GLU A 129 -22.00 10.43 9.05
C GLU A 129 -22.25 11.15 7.72
N TYR A 130 -22.57 10.41 6.64
CA TYR A 130 -22.96 11.00 5.36
C TYR A 130 -24.18 11.92 5.47
N ASN A 131 -25.07 11.64 6.42
CA ASN A 131 -26.29 12.42 6.66
C ASN A 131 -26.08 13.62 7.59
N ASN A 132 -24.84 13.93 7.98
CA ASN A 132 -24.57 15.07 8.84
C ASN A 132 -24.92 16.38 8.13
N SER A 133 -25.83 17.17 8.71
CA SER A 133 -26.34 18.41 8.11
C SER A 133 -25.26 19.46 7.85
N LEU A 134 -24.12 19.42 8.57
CA LEU A 134 -23.03 20.37 8.42
C LEU A 134 -22.30 20.27 7.08
N PHE A 135 -22.21 19.06 6.51
CA PHE A 135 -21.39 18.82 5.31
C PHE A 135 -22.03 17.89 4.27
N SER A 136 -23.15 17.23 4.56
CA SER A 136 -23.89 16.37 3.62
C SER A 136 -24.19 17.05 2.28
N SER A 137 -24.51 18.35 2.30
CA SER A 137 -24.74 19.15 1.08
C SER A 137 -23.49 19.32 0.23
N ALA A 138 -22.31 19.40 0.85
CA ALA A 138 -21.03 19.47 0.17
C ALA A 138 -20.59 18.10 -0.37
N LEU A 139 -20.80 17.02 0.40
CA LEU A 139 -20.44 15.65 -0.01
C LEU A 139 -21.35 15.10 -1.12
N SER A 140 -22.61 15.53 -1.19
CA SER A 140 -23.56 15.10 -2.23
C SER A 140 -23.31 15.76 -3.60
N ARG A 141 -22.53 16.83 -3.65
CA ARG A 141 -22.19 17.55 -4.88
C ARG A 141 -20.72 17.37 -5.17
N ASP A 142 -20.38 16.26 -5.85
CA ASP A 142 -19.05 16.10 -6.40
C ASP A 142 -18.75 17.28 -7.35
N ARG A 143 -17.68 18.03 -7.04
CA ARG A 143 -17.22 19.17 -7.83
C ARG A 143 -16.18 18.76 -8.88
N THR A 144 -16.05 17.46 -9.16
CA THR A 144 -15.17 16.95 -10.20
C THR A 144 -15.52 17.59 -11.55
N LEU A 145 -14.54 18.27 -12.14
CA LEU A 145 -14.63 18.82 -13.49
C LEU A 145 -14.39 17.69 -14.50
N VAL A 146 -15.39 17.38 -15.32
CA VAL A 146 -15.27 16.42 -16.42
C VAL A 146 -15.06 17.19 -17.72
N LEU A 147 -13.91 16.98 -18.36
CA LEU A 147 -13.58 17.59 -19.66
C LEU A 147 -13.74 16.55 -20.77
N THR A 148 -14.39 16.94 -21.87
CA THR A 148 -14.46 16.18 -23.12
C THR A 148 -13.89 17.04 -24.23
N TRP A 149 -13.09 16.45 -25.11
CA TRP A 149 -12.44 17.13 -26.23
C TRP A 149 -12.37 16.18 -27.42
N ASP A 150 -12.29 16.75 -28.62
CA ASP A 150 -12.20 16.05 -29.91
C ASP A 150 -11.16 16.74 -30.79
N ILE A 151 -10.54 16.00 -31.72
CA ILE A 151 -9.58 16.53 -32.69
C ILE A 151 -9.87 15.97 -34.08
N GLU A 152 -9.82 16.85 -35.08
CA GLU A 152 -9.95 16.49 -36.49
C GLU A 152 -8.62 16.66 -37.21
N THR A 153 -8.37 15.83 -38.22
CA THR A 153 -7.14 15.89 -39.02
C THR A 153 -7.46 16.06 -40.50
N TYR A 154 -6.62 16.81 -41.21
CA TYR A 154 -6.74 17.04 -42.65
C TYR A 154 -5.73 16.17 -43.40
N SER A 155 -6.18 15.46 -44.45
CA SER A 155 -5.30 14.78 -45.40
C SER A 155 -5.21 15.61 -46.69
N SER A 156 -3.99 16.00 -47.06
CA SER A 156 -3.62 16.65 -48.31
C SER A 156 -3.48 15.67 -49.46
#